data_AF-A0A6A9SL66-F1
#
_entry.id   AF-A0A6A9SL66-F1
#
_cell.length_a   1.000
_cell.length_b   1.000
_cell.length_c   1.000
_cell.angle_alpha   90.00
_cell.angle_beta   90.00
_cell.angle_gamma   90.00
#
_symmetry.space_group_name_H-M   'P 1'
#
loop_
_entity.id
_entity.type
_entity.pdbx_description
1 polymer ?
#
loop_
_entity_poly.entity_id
_entity_poly.type
_entity_poly.pdbx_seq_one_letter_code
_entity_poly.pdbx_strand_id
1 'polypeptide(L)'
;MTTDGEAYADLGATTEDAMEIAETSMDRVRELVPDETLADRVRQKAVHATADSEFQHLVRFTGSDDSEPVRAGARAVRDEAPVVTDITMVKAGVTGRGHDCEVRKAIGNGADLAAETGMTRTAASVLELDREGVYDGAIAVVGNAPTAALALA
;
A
#
# COMPACT_ATOMS: atom_id res chain seq x y z
N MET A 1 26.18 -9.27 -22.37
CA MET A 1 26.24 -8.14 -21.43
C MET A 1 24.89 -7.47 -21.53
N THR A 2 23.94 -7.96 -20.74
CA THR A 2 22.58 -7.45 -20.69
C THR A 2 22.59 -6.26 -19.73
N THR A 3 22.19 -5.10 -20.21
CA THR A 3 22.05 -3.86 -19.43
C THR A 3 20.86 -4.01 -18.48
N ASP A 4 21.10 -4.56 -17.29
CA ASP A 4 20.18 -4.53 -16.13
C ASP A 4 20.15 -3.12 -15.54
N GLY A 5 19.53 -2.19 -16.25
CA GLY A 5 19.52 -0.77 -15.87
C GLY A 5 18.30 0.02 -16.31
N GLU A 6 17.21 -0.63 -16.74
CA GLU A 6 15.95 0.08 -16.98
C GLU A 6 15.26 0.41 -15.65
N ALA A 7 15.64 1.59 -15.17
CA ALA A 7 14.97 2.52 -14.27
C ALA A 7 13.85 1.94 -13.38
N TYR A 8 14.20 1.77 -12.10
CA TYR A 8 13.26 1.64 -10.97
C TYR A 8 12.33 2.87 -10.79
N ALA A 9 12.31 3.81 -11.73
CA ALA A 9 11.55 5.05 -11.71
C ALA A 9 10.27 4.99 -12.56
N ASP A 10 9.62 3.83 -12.71
CA ASP A 10 8.22 3.83 -13.14
C ASP A 10 7.31 4.25 -11.96
N LEU A 11 7.41 5.54 -11.59
CA LEU A 11 6.46 6.23 -10.73
C LEU A 11 5.16 6.55 -11.48
N GLY A 12 5.05 6.08 -12.72
CA GLY A 12 3.93 6.34 -13.59
C GLY A 12 4.09 7.47 -14.57
N ALA A 13 5.31 7.99 -14.72
CA ALA A 13 5.67 8.97 -15.72
C ALA A 13 5.60 8.36 -17.13
N THR A 14 4.89 9.03 -18.04
CA THR A 14 4.70 8.55 -19.43
C THR A 14 5.30 9.50 -20.48
N THR A 15 5.89 10.61 -20.06
CA THR A 15 6.58 11.58 -20.92
C THR A 15 8.02 11.77 -20.44
N GLU A 16 8.90 12.19 -21.34
CA GLU A 16 10.32 12.47 -21.01
C GLU A 16 10.44 13.47 -19.86
N ASP A 17 9.75 14.62 -19.93
CA ASP A 17 9.71 15.62 -18.85
C ASP A 17 9.23 15.01 -17.51
N ALA A 18 8.22 14.14 -17.54
CA ALA A 18 7.70 13.52 -16.33
C ALA A 18 8.69 12.49 -15.75
N MET A 19 9.44 11.79 -16.60
CA MET A 19 10.49 10.87 -16.19
C MET A 19 11.65 11.64 -15.54
N GLU A 20 12.07 12.76 -16.12
CA GLU A 20 13.12 13.61 -15.54
C GLU A 20 12.71 14.14 -14.15
N ILE A 21 11.45 14.55 -13.98
CA ILE A 21 10.89 14.96 -12.68
C ILE A 21 10.90 13.80 -11.69
N ALA A 22 10.42 12.62 -12.11
CA ALA A 22 10.34 11.43 -11.27
C ALA A 22 11.72 10.97 -10.79
N GLU A 23 12.69 10.91 -11.69
CA GLU A 23 14.09 10.56 -11.39
C GLU A 23 14.72 11.58 -10.46
N THR A 24 14.64 12.87 -10.80
CA THR A 24 15.18 13.95 -9.96
C THR A 24 14.56 13.92 -8.56
N SER A 25 13.25 13.71 -8.46
CA SER A 25 12.56 13.61 -7.18
C SER A 25 13.07 12.43 -6.35
N MET A 26 13.24 11.25 -6.96
CA MET A 26 13.73 10.07 -6.26
C MET A 26 15.20 10.21 -5.85
N ASP A 27 16.04 10.86 -6.65
CA ASP A 27 17.43 11.14 -6.28
C ASP A 27 17.50 12.03 -5.04
N ARG A 28 16.64 13.04 -4.94
CA ARG A 28 16.51 13.84 -3.70
C ARG A 28 16.06 13.01 -2.51
N VAL A 29 15.16 12.06 -2.70
CA VAL A 29 14.72 11.18 -1.61
C VAL A 29 15.85 10.25 -1.16
N ARG A 30 16.69 9.75 -2.09
CA ARG A 30 17.86 8.91 -1.77
C ARG A 30 18.98 9.68 -1.05
N GLU A 31 19.03 11.00 -1.16
CA GLU A 31 19.90 11.84 -0.32
C GLU A 31 19.45 11.84 1.17
N LEU A 32 18.17 11.52 1.44
CA LEU A 32 17.53 11.65 2.77
C LEU A 32 17.23 10.32 3.46
N VAL A 33 17.08 9.25 2.68
CA VAL A 33 16.70 7.91 3.16
C VAL A 33 17.74 6.91 2.65
N PRO A 34 18.20 5.95 3.47
CA PRO A 34 19.06 4.86 3.00
C PRO A 34 18.49 4.12 1.77
N ASP A 35 19.31 3.37 1.05
CA ASP A 35 18.89 2.60 -0.15
C ASP A 35 19.54 1.20 -0.17
N GLU A 36 19.68 0.57 0.99
CA GLU A 36 20.40 -0.71 1.13
C GLU A 36 19.44 -1.90 1.18
N THR A 37 18.22 -1.70 1.68
CA THR A 37 17.26 -2.78 1.94
C THR A 37 15.96 -2.61 1.16
N LEU A 38 15.16 -3.69 1.06
CA LEU A 38 13.81 -3.61 0.48
C LEU A 38 12.88 -2.70 1.30
N ALA A 39 13.09 -2.66 2.62
CA ALA A 39 12.37 -1.79 3.52
C ALA A 39 12.69 -0.30 3.26
N ASP A 40 13.93 0.01 2.90
CA ASP A 40 14.33 1.37 2.58
C ASP A 40 13.62 1.90 1.33
N ARG A 41 13.41 1.04 0.32
CA ARG A 41 12.62 1.41 -0.86
C ARG A 41 11.17 1.78 -0.49
N VAL A 42 10.58 1.11 0.51
CA VAL A 42 9.25 1.46 1.03
C VAL A 42 9.30 2.79 1.79
N ARG A 43 10.32 3.02 2.62
CA ARG A 43 10.54 4.30 3.32
C ARG A 43 10.71 5.46 2.33
N GLN A 44 11.52 5.29 1.29
CA GLN A 44 11.70 6.27 0.21
C GLN A 44 10.37 6.59 -0.47
N LYS A 45 9.56 5.57 -0.80
CA LYS A 45 8.24 5.78 -1.40
C LYS A 45 7.29 6.54 -0.47
N ALA A 46 7.34 6.30 0.83
CA ALA A 46 6.57 7.07 1.81
C ALA A 46 7.01 8.55 1.82
N VAL A 47 8.31 8.81 1.93
CA VAL A 47 8.87 10.19 1.90
C VAL A 47 8.55 10.89 0.58
N HIS A 48 8.66 10.20 -0.56
CA HIS A 48 8.31 10.75 -1.87
C HIS A 48 6.83 11.17 -1.94
N ALA A 49 5.92 10.31 -1.44
CA ALA A 49 4.49 10.58 -1.48
C ALA A 49 4.04 11.70 -0.53
N THR A 50 4.75 11.91 0.58
CA THR A 50 4.40 12.90 1.60
C THR A 50 5.22 14.18 1.55
N ALA A 51 6.36 14.16 0.85
CA ALA A 51 7.40 15.19 0.88
C ALA A 51 7.92 15.50 2.31
N ASP A 52 7.88 14.51 3.20
CA ASP A 52 8.30 14.63 4.60
C ASP A 52 9.30 13.54 4.94
N SER A 53 10.55 13.93 5.21
CA SER A 53 11.64 13.01 5.53
C SER A 53 11.43 12.25 6.83
N GLU A 54 10.64 12.78 7.77
CA GLU A 54 10.40 12.14 9.06
C GLU A 54 9.57 10.86 8.92
N PHE A 55 8.81 10.71 7.82
CA PHE A 55 8.03 9.50 7.57
C PHE A 55 8.88 8.23 7.56
N GLN A 56 10.15 8.31 7.13
CA GLN A 56 11.06 7.15 7.16
C GLN A 56 11.19 6.53 8.57
N HIS A 57 11.07 7.37 9.61
CA HIS A 57 11.15 6.97 11.01
C HIS A 57 9.80 6.52 11.58
N LEU A 58 8.70 6.62 10.84
CA LEU A 58 7.37 6.16 11.24
C LEU A 58 6.99 4.81 10.61
N VAL A 59 7.62 4.43 9.50
CA VAL A 59 7.38 3.13 8.87
C VAL A 59 7.95 2.01 9.76
N ARG A 60 7.13 1.01 10.05
CA ARG A 60 7.47 -0.17 10.84
C ARG A 60 7.14 -1.43 10.06
N PHE A 61 7.96 -2.45 10.25
CA PHE A 61 7.86 -3.75 9.61
C PHE A 61 7.77 -4.83 10.68
N THR A 62 6.99 -5.87 10.43
CA THR A 62 6.86 -7.03 11.30
C THR A 62 7.44 -8.26 10.60
N GLY A 63 8.23 -9.06 11.32
CA GLY A 63 8.92 -10.23 10.78
C GLY A 63 10.26 -10.47 11.46
N SER A 64 11.01 -11.43 10.93
CA SER A 64 12.38 -11.73 11.32
C SER A 64 13.38 -10.66 10.86
N ASP A 65 13.06 -9.96 9.77
CA ASP A 65 13.78 -8.77 9.29
C ASP A 65 12.80 -7.79 8.60
N ASP A 66 13.20 -6.54 8.44
CA ASP A 66 12.36 -5.50 7.84
C ASP A 66 12.00 -5.77 6.37
N SER A 67 12.74 -6.65 5.69
CA SER A 67 12.51 -7.02 4.29
C SER A 67 11.55 -8.22 4.14
N GLU A 68 11.28 -8.98 5.19
CA GLU A 68 10.35 -10.11 5.17
C GLU A 68 8.93 -9.71 4.76
N PRO A 69 8.27 -8.71 5.38
CA PRO A 69 6.91 -8.32 5.00
C PRO A 69 6.86 -7.75 3.58
N VAL A 70 7.92 -7.08 3.12
CA VAL A 70 8.02 -6.61 1.72
C VAL A 70 8.06 -7.78 0.74
N ARG A 71 8.84 -8.83 1.04
CA ARG A 71 8.87 -10.07 0.25
C ARG A 71 7.54 -10.81 0.27
N ALA A 72 6.85 -10.83 1.42
CA ALA A 72 5.53 -11.43 1.55
C ALA A 72 4.49 -10.70 0.70
N GLY A 73 4.42 -9.37 0.81
CA GLY A 73 3.54 -8.54 -0.02
C GLY A 73 3.83 -8.69 -1.52
N ALA A 74 5.11 -8.69 -1.91
CA ALA A 74 5.49 -8.91 -3.32
C ALA A 74 5.14 -10.32 -3.84
N ARG A 75 5.11 -11.35 -2.99
CA ARG A 75 4.57 -12.66 -3.37
C ARG A 75 3.06 -12.59 -3.57
N ALA A 76 2.32 -12.05 -2.60
CA ALA A 76 0.87 -11.90 -2.69
C ALA A 76 0.43 -11.13 -3.95
N VAL A 77 1.14 -10.05 -4.31
CA VAL A 77 0.86 -9.29 -5.55
C VAL A 77 1.11 -10.14 -6.80
N ARG A 78 2.21 -10.92 -6.84
CA ARG A 78 2.52 -11.83 -7.97
C ARG A 78 1.56 -13.00 -8.07
N ASP A 79 1.01 -13.44 -6.94
CA ASP A 79 -0.01 -14.47 -6.86
C ASP A 79 -1.43 -13.90 -7.09
N GLU A 80 -1.52 -12.63 -7.53
CA GLU A 80 -2.77 -11.93 -7.85
C GLU A 80 -3.77 -11.88 -6.68
N ALA A 81 -3.26 -11.90 -5.44
CA ALA A 81 -4.08 -11.84 -4.24
C ALA A 81 -5.00 -10.60 -4.25
N PRO A 82 -6.27 -10.73 -3.80
CA PRO A 82 -7.17 -9.60 -3.69
C PRO A 82 -6.59 -8.48 -2.82
N VAL A 83 -6.76 -7.23 -3.24
CA VAL A 83 -6.41 -6.05 -2.44
C VAL A 83 -7.69 -5.44 -1.90
N VAL A 84 -7.82 -5.37 -0.58
CA VAL A 84 -9.00 -4.84 0.10
C VAL A 84 -8.60 -3.57 0.85
N THR A 85 -9.02 -2.42 0.34
CA THR A 85 -8.73 -1.12 0.95
C THR A 85 -9.85 -0.69 1.89
N ASP A 86 -9.55 0.07 2.94
CA ASP A 86 -10.61 0.56 3.86
C ASP A 86 -11.61 1.50 3.18
N ILE A 87 -11.13 2.46 2.37
CA ILE A 87 -11.97 3.49 1.72
C ILE A 87 -11.66 3.71 0.23
N THR A 88 -12.51 4.51 -0.43
CA THR A 88 -12.41 4.85 -1.86
C THR A 88 -11.10 5.57 -2.22
N MET A 89 -10.62 6.51 -1.40
CA MET A 89 -9.40 7.28 -1.69
C MET A 89 -8.17 6.38 -1.72
N VAL A 90 -8.07 5.43 -0.77
CA VAL A 90 -6.97 4.46 -0.72
C VAL A 90 -7.01 3.54 -1.94
N LYS A 91 -8.20 3.04 -2.32
CA LYS A 91 -8.38 2.30 -3.58
C LYS A 91 -7.87 3.08 -4.79
N ALA A 92 -8.21 4.36 -4.90
CA ALA A 92 -7.81 5.18 -6.04
C ALA A 92 -6.29 5.43 -6.12
N GLY A 93 -5.58 5.33 -4.99
CA GLY A 93 -4.11 5.43 -4.94
C GLY A 93 -3.38 4.15 -5.36
N VAL A 94 -4.06 3.00 -5.42
CA VAL A 94 -3.48 1.75 -5.91
C VAL A 94 -3.55 1.75 -7.44
N THR A 95 -2.41 1.96 -8.10
CA THR A 95 -2.33 1.97 -9.57
C THR A 95 -2.42 0.56 -10.12
N GLY A 96 -3.31 0.30 -11.09
CA GLY A 96 -3.41 -1.01 -11.76
C GLY A 96 -2.29 -1.33 -12.76
N ARG A 97 -1.09 -0.76 -12.57
CA ARG A 97 0.08 -1.04 -13.41
C ARG A 97 0.95 -2.08 -12.71
N GLY A 98 1.40 -3.07 -13.47
CA GLY A 98 2.37 -4.07 -12.99
C GLY A 98 1.77 -5.17 -12.09
N HIS A 99 0.45 -5.27 -11.99
CA HIS A 99 -0.24 -6.37 -11.31
C HIS A 99 -1.68 -6.54 -11.84
N ASP A 100 -2.22 -7.75 -11.70
CA ASP A 100 -3.60 -8.07 -12.08
C ASP A 100 -4.52 -8.32 -10.85
N CYS A 101 -4.03 -8.03 -9.64
CA CYS A 101 -4.83 -8.12 -8.41
C CYS A 101 -6.17 -7.38 -8.52
N GLU A 102 -7.26 -8.03 -8.09
CA GLU A 102 -8.54 -7.37 -7.91
C GLU A 102 -8.47 -6.36 -6.75
N VAL A 103 -8.75 -5.07 -7.02
CA VAL A 103 -8.77 -4.03 -5.98
C VAL A 103 -10.21 -3.64 -5.64
N ARG A 104 -10.63 -3.93 -4.41
CA ARG A 104 -11.94 -3.57 -3.85
C ARG A 104 -11.80 -2.73 -2.60
N LYS A 105 -12.88 -2.04 -2.21
CA LYS A 105 -12.94 -1.23 -0.99
C LYS A 105 -13.91 -1.85 0.00
N ALA A 106 -13.60 -1.76 1.28
CA ALA A 106 -14.46 -2.22 2.36
C ALA A 106 -15.69 -1.32 2.49
N ILE A 107 -15.48 0.00 2.58
CA ILE A 107 -16.58 0.93 2.83
C ILE A 107 -17.74 0.77 1.84
N GLY A 108 -18.92 0.54 2.38
CA GLY A 108 -20.15 0.27 1.61
C GLY A 108 -20.79 -1.07 1.94
N ASN A 109 -20.04 -1.99 2.57
CA ASN A 109 -20.56 -3.25 3.11
C ASN A 109 -20.93 -3.03 4.59
N GLY A 110 -21.99 -3.60 5.16
CA GLY A 110 -22.27 -3.46 6.61
C GLY A 110 -22.93 -2.14 7.08
N ALA A 111 -23.74 -1.49 6.24
CA ALA A 111 -24.56 -0.36 6.67
C ALA A 111 -25.53 -0.74 7.81
N ASP A 112 -26.14 -1.93 7.73
CA ASP A 112 -27.06 -2.43 8.74
C ASP A 112 -26.35 -2.73 10.06
N LEU A 113 -25.19 -3.40 10.01
CA LEU A 113 -24.37 -3.67 11.18
C LEU A 113 -23.94 -2.37 11.89
N ALA A 114 -23.55 -1.34 11.13
CA ALA A 114 -23.20 -0.04 11.71
C ALA A 114 -24.39 0.62 12.41
N ALA A 115 -25.59 0.53 11.82
CA ALA A 115 -26.81 1.08 12.41
C ALA A 115 -27.23 0.34 13.68
N GLU A 116 -27.09 -0.98 13.71
CA GLU A 116 -27.46 -1.83 14.85
C GLU A 116 -26.50 -1.66 16.03
N THR A 117 -25.19 -1.59 15.76
CA THR A 117 -24.14 -1.64 16.79
C THR A 117 -23.61 -0.27 17.19
N GLY A 118 -23.88 0.79 16.41
CA GLY A 118 -23.30 2.11 16.60
C GLY A 118 -21.82 2.23 16.22
N MET A 119 -21.24 1.20 15.59
CA MET A 119 -19.86 1.23 15.10
C MET A 119 -19.67 2.20 13.93
N THR A 120 -18.42 2.53 13.62
CA THR A 120 -18.13 3.28 12.39
C THR A 120 -18.48 2.42 11.17
N ARG A 121 -18.94 3.08 10.10
CA ARG A 121 -19.26 2.39 8.84
C ARG A 121 -18.10 1.54 8.34
N THR A 122 -16.87 2.03 8.40
CA THR A 122 -15.70 1.28 7.93
C THR A 122 -15.39 0.07 8.79
N ALA A 123 -15.52 0.16 10.13
CA ALA A 123 -15.33 -1.01 10.99
C ALA A 123 -16.40 -2.07 10.72
N ALA A 124 -17.67 -1.68 10.60
CA ALA A 124 -18.74 -2.59 10.23
C ALA A 124 -18.51 -3.23 8.84
N SER A 125 -18.06 -2.44 7.86
CA SER A 125 -17.69 -2.95 6.54
C SER A 125 -16.59 -3.99 6.56
N VAL A 126 -15.55 -3.76 7.35
CA VAL A 126 -14.45 -4.71 7.52
C VAL A 126 -14.97 -6.02 8.11
N LEU A 127 -15.74 -5.96 9.20
CA LEU A 127 -16.26 -7.14 9.87
C LEU A 127 -17.19 -7.97 8.98
N GLU A 128 -18.04 -7.33 8.17
CA GLU A 128 -18.90 -8.05 7.23
C GLU A 128 -18.09 -8.76 6.15
N LEU A 129 -17.09 -8.09 5.56
CA LEU A 129 -16.23 -8.72 4.56
C LEU A 129 -15.38 -9.86 5.15
N ASP A 130 -14.92 -9.71 6.39
CA ASP A 130 -14.19 -10.77 7.10
C ASP A 130 -15.06 -12.00 7.35
N ARG A 131 -16.33 -11.81 7.76
CA ARG A 131 -17.32 -12.89 7.88
C ARG A 131 -17.57 -13.64 6.58
N GLU A 132 -17.44 -12.96 5.44
CA GLU A 132 -17.55 -13.53 4.10
C GLU A 132 -16.26 -14.22 3.61
N GLY A 133 -15.18 -14.20 4.39
CA GLY A 133 -13.88 -14.77 4.02
C GLY A 133 -13.09 -13.93 3.00
N VAL A 134 -13.47 -12.67 2.79
CA VAL A 134 -12.84 -11.81 1.78
C VAL A 134 -11.39 -11.48 2.10
N TYR A 135 -10.99 -11.53 3.38
CA TYR A 135 -9.61 -11.28 3.79
C TYR A 135 -8.72 -12.52 3.76
N ASP A 136 -9.26 -13.72 3.51
CA ASP A 136 -8.48 -14.95 3.46
C ASP A 136 -7.48 -14.92 2.30
N GLY A 137 -6.20 -14.75 2.63
CA GLY A 137 -5.12 -14.63 1.66
C GLY A 137 -5.06 -13.26 0.94
N ALA A 138 -5.87 -12.29 1.35
CA ALA A 138 -5.89 -10.96 0.75
C ALA A 138 -4.81 -10.02 1.33
N ILE A 139 -4.53 -8.95 0.59
CA ILE A 139 -3.74 -7.81 1.05
C ILE A 139 -4.71 -6.75 1.61
N ALA A 140 -4.77 -6.62 2.92
CA ALA A 140 -5.55 -5.56 3.57
C ALA A 140 -4.76 -4.23 3.59
N VAL A 141 -5.39 -3.14 3.16
CA VAL A 141 -4.79 -1.80 3.13
C VAL A 141 -5.67 -0.79 3.87
N VAL A 142 -5.24 -0.39 5.06
CA VAL A 142 -5.94 0.60 5.88
C VAL A 142 -5.18 1.92 5.84
N GLY A 143 -5.71 2.90 5.11
CA GLY A 143 -5.04 4.19 4.92
C GLY A 143 -5.77 5.40 5.51
N ASN A 144 -6.97 5.24 6.07
CA ASN A 144 -7.75 6.36 6.60
C ASN A 144 -8.45 6.08 7.93
N ALA A 145 -9.07 4.91 8.12
CA ALA A 145 -9.90 4.64 9.28
C ALA A 145 -9.17 3.77 10.32
N PRO A 146 -8.72 4.31 11.46
CA PRO A 146 -8.09 3.51 12.53
C PRO A 146 -9.01 2.38 13.04
N THR A 147 -10.32 2.63 13.03
CA THR A 147 -11.33 1.64 13.43
C THR A 147 -11.42 0.44 12.48
N ALA A 148 -11.00 0.58 11.22
CA ALA A 148 -10.87 -0.54 10.30
C ALA A 148 -9.70 -1.45 10.68
N ALA A 149 -8.55 -0.87 11.06
CA ALA A 149 -7.39 -1.63 11.52
C ALA A 149 -7.71 -2.40 12.83
N LEU A 150 -8.41 -1.75 13.77
CA LEU A 150 -8.84 -2.40 15.02
C LEU A 150 -9.82 -3.56 14.79
N ALA A 151 -10.60 -3.52 13.71
CA ALA A 151 -11.54 -4.59 13.38
C ALA A 151 -10.87 -5.82 12.72
N LEU A 152 -9.66 -5.66 12.16
CA LEU A 152 -8.84 -6.74 11.58
C LEU A 152 -7.84 -7.37 12.58
N ALA A 153 -7.75 -6.81 13.79
CA ALA A 153 -6.72 -7.15 14.77
C ALA A 153 -7.06 -8.37 15.64
#